data_AF-A0A941YBL8-F1
#
_entry.id   AF-A0A941YBL8-F1
#
_cell.length_a   1.000
_cell.length_b   1.000
_cell.length_c   1.000
_cell.angle_alpha   90.00
_cell.angle_beta   90.00
_cell.angle_gamma   90.00
#
_symmetry.space_group_name_H-M   'P 1'
#
loop_
_entity.id
_entity.type
_entity.pdbx_description
1 polymer ?
#
loop_
_entity_poly.entity_id
_entity_poly.type
_entity_poly.pdbx_seq_one_letter_code
_entity_poly.pdbx_strand_id
1 'polypeptide(L)'
;MFDTKQGILVYHALSGFMNLRVLSTFILLLGVFSTSFAQIKESSDGFVGRREHNLLHLLSDNFGFPDTEMIAGEATVSVLVEGPKLTILAVGPIKGDAKSYANALETWRVQSHLGGQVEYSQEDDCASAQLVVSDGGFGKMEATLAFNLGDLTKAVEKIEPKTSVALSAPRYTQFNINAPPDYTSSNGTRYWNVSKSGISGDLISTLTVPGWVVPALIAWFTLPILGLAVSFAIGFTIARNQNLPIAQRRKAYGSWVMKGTFGTLGLHAVLVVLTLPTKALEPVSQMWFGLRFTQVGLMIVPFFAIGPMIALPMLNKTEQKLLGPTEEEKAQKEDLSEYDATAEDKAAIKTGAWKVFAVKMVPLAVVFPLVFLVNLPRTSPYYFAQRMAFPTALFASLILGLVLQATTKKKSQATNQRFDHLVGRVEQRAQSIGDRMSVSVPKVRVTPLLQGQYGAAISSNQLMVTPAMADRFSDDELDFILAHELAHKKAKHVPKRLFMAFAIAFIPMLFFVALMSGKSFGVNISPTFYLSPFLIIFVAMVAGRPLISSSYQKNEFAVDEAAVRLLRNKDAAISALTKVARQNGLPGFNDVDFMQSHPTMVKRIERIRALAI
;
A
#
# COMPACT_ATOMS: atom_id res chain seq x y z
N MET A 1 23.60 37.53 25.91
CA MET A 1 24.46 36.38 26.29
C MET A 1 23.52 35.20 26.47
N PHE A 2 23.18 34.51 25.37
CA PHE A 2 22.14 33.49 25.34
C PHE A 2 22.75 32.13 25.69
N ASP A 3 22.10 31.45 26.64
CA ASP A 3 22.48 30.16 27.23
C ASP A 3 22.50 29.03 26.18
N THR A 4 23.70 28.48 25.96
CA THR A 4 24.07 27.50 24.94
C THR A 4 23.53 26.08 25.18
N LYS A 5 22.65 25.87 26.17
CA LYS A 5 22.11 24.53 26.48
C LYS A 5 20.82 24.15 25.77
N GLN A 6 20.11 25.07 25.11
CA GLN A 6 18.87 24.73 24.38
C GLN A 6 19.05 24.46 22.88
N GLY A 7 20.19 24.81 22.29
CA GLY A 7 20.51 24.52 20.88
C GLY A 7 20.94 23.07 20.60
N ILE A 8 21.42 22.36 21.62
CA ILE A 8 21.96 20.99 21.49
C ILE A 8 20.85 19.93 21.54
N LEU A 9 19.70 20.23 22.18
CA LEU A 9 18.58 19.29 22.24
C LEU A 9 17.80 19.17 20.90
N VAL A 10 17.80 20.22 20.08
CA VAL A 10 17.15 20.19 18.76
C VAL A 10 18.00 19.42 17.74
N TYR A 11 19.34 19.46 17.87
CA TYR A 11 20.25 18.67 17.04
C TYR A 11 20.24 17.18 17.40
N HIS A 12 20.05 16.83 18.68
CA HIS A 12 19.88 15.44 19.12
C HIS A 12 18.46 14.87 18.88
N ALA A 13 17.42 15.71 18.80
CA ALA A 13 16.07 15.25 18.45
C ALA A 13 15.88 15.01 16.94
N LEU A 14 16.62 15.71 16.08
CA LEU A 14 16.58 15.50 14.62
C LEU A 14 17.56 14.42 14.12
N SER A 15 18.60 14.08 14.88
CA SER A 15 19.51 12.96 14.57
C SER A 15 19.02 11.59 15.06
N GLY A 16 17.94 11.54 15.85
CA GLY A 16 17.40 10.29 16.43
C GLY A 16 16.38 9.52 15.58
N PHE A 17 15.96 10.03 14.41
CA PHE A 17 14.86 9.44 13.62
C PHE A 17 15.22 8.94 12.22
N MET A 18 16.50 8.99 11.84
CA MET A 18 17.03 8.26 10.71
C MET A 18 18.16 7.39 11.22
N ASN A 19 17.79 6.23 11.75
CA ASN A 19 18.74 5.14 11.89
C ASN A 19 19.15 4.73 10.46
N LEU A 20 20.15 5.44 9.90
CA LEU A 20 20.97 4.96 8.79
C LEU A 20 21.49 3.56 9.07
N ARG A 21 21.58 3.17 10.36
CA ARG A 21 21.83 1.79 10.79
C ARG A 21 20.68 0.82 10.50
N VAL A 22 19.41 1.19 10.63
CA VAL A 22 18.28 0.30 10.27
C VAL A 22 18.15 0.21 8.76
N LEU A 23 18.36 1.31 8.03
CA LEU A 23 18.42 1.29 6.56
C LEU A 23 19.64 0.51 6.07
N SER A 24 20.81 0.65 6.71
CA SER A 24 22.01 -0.12 6.39
C SER A 24 21.87 -1.58 6.81
N THR A 25 21.18 -1.91 7.91
CA THR A 25 20.90 -3.29 8.33
C THR A 25 19.85 -3.94 7.43
N PHE A 26 18.87 -3.18 6.91
CA PHE A 26 17.90 -3.65 5.92
C PHE A 26 18.55 -3.83 4.53
N ILE A 27 19.53 -2.98 4.18
CA ILE A 27 20.37 -3.12 2.98
C ILE A 27 21.42 -4.25 3.15
N LEU A 28 21.94 -4.46 4.37
CA LEU A 28 22.86 -5.57 4.71
C LEU A 28 22.13 -6.92 4.75
N LEU A 29 20.84 -6.95 5.11
CA LEU A 29 20.01 -8.17 5.03
C LEU A 29 19.65 -8.55 3.59
N LEU A 30 19.78 -7.63 2.62
CA LEU A 30 19.61 -7.89 1.18
C LEU A 30 20.93 -8.00 0.42
N GLY A 31 22.06 -7.64 1.04
CA GLY A 31 23.39 -7.66 0.44
C GLY A 31 24.20 -8.86 0.90
N VAL A 32 23.81 -10.08 0.50
CA VAL A 32 24.75 -11.21 0.48
C VAL A 32 25.65 -11.00 -0.73
N PHE A 33 26.74 -10.25 -0.55
CA PHE A 33 27.85 -10.25 -1.48
C PHE A 33 28.59 -11.58 -1.31
N SER A 34 28.31 -12.55 -2.18
CA SER A 34 29.20 -13.68 -2.37
C SER A 34 30.41 -13.20 -3.17
N THR A 35 31.53 -12.93 -2.50
CA THR A 35 32.83 -12.96 -3.16
C THR A 35 33.13 -14.42 -3.49
N SER A 36 32.70 -14.88 -4.65
CA SER A 36 33.03 -16.23 -5.13
C SER A 36 34.50 -16.28 -5.53
N PHE A 37 35.26 -17.15 -4.86
CA PHE A 37 36.55 -17.60 -5.37
C PHE A 37 36.33 -18.35 -6.69
N ALA A 38 37.22 -18.15 -7.66
CA ALA A 38 37.15 -18.72 -9.01
C ALA A 38 37.26 -20.26 -8.97
N GLN A 39 36.13 -20.95 -8.83
CA GLN A 39 36.00 -22.39 -9.04
C GLN A 39 34.71 -22.69 -9.79
N ILE A 40 34.80 -23.51 -10.84
CA ILE A 40 33.64 -24.09 -11.50
C ILE A 40 32.85 -24.87 -10.46
N LYS A 41 31.54 -24.67 -10.39
CA LYS A 41 30.68 -25.29 -9.39
C LYS A 41 29.59 -26.14 -10.05
N GLU A 42 29.45 -27.37 -9.57
CA GLU A 42 28.29 -28.19 -9.92
C GLU A 42 27.06 -27.64 -9.21
N SER A 43 25.99 -27.38 -9.94
CA SER A 43 24.76 -26.88 -9.34
C SER A 43 24.00 -28.03 -8.69
N SER A 44 23.56 -27.82 -7.44
CA SER A 44 22.77 -28.81 -6.69
C SER A 44 21.33 -28.93 -7.18
N ASP A 45 20.85 -27.91 -7.91
CA ASP A 45 19.55 -27.85 -8.55
C ASP A 45 19.75 -27.65 -10.06
N GLY A 46 18.96 -28.32 -10.91
CA GLY A 46 18.93 -28.03 -12.34
C GLY A 46 18.52 -26.56 -12.59
N PHE A 47 19.27 -25.84 -13.43
CA PHE A 47 18.95 -24.45 -13.76
C PHE A 47 18.27 -24.30 -15.12
N VAL A 48 18.15 -25.36 -15.93
CA VAL A 48 17.28 -25.37 -17.11
C VAL A 48 15.83 -25.60 -16.66
N GLY A 49 15.31 -24.66 -15.88
CA GLY A 49 13.95 -24.70 -15.39
C GLY A 49 12.92 -24.31 -16.45
N ARG A 50 11.69 -24.09 -16.01
CA ARG A 50 10.59 -23.67 -16.88
C ARG A 50 10.88 -22.37 -17.65
N ARG A 51 11.67 -21.44 -17.11
CA ARG A 51 11.94 -20.16 -17.79
C ARG A 51 12.88 -20.34 -18.96
N GLU A 52 13.90 -21.15 -18.77
CA GLU A 52 14.93 -21.50 -19.73
C GLU A 52 14.32 -22.35 -20.85
N HIS A 53 13.47 -23.33 -20.51
CA HIS A 53 12.65 -24.05 -21.47
C HIS A 53 11.79 -23.14 -22.36
N ASN A 54 11.07 -22.18 -21.76
CA ASN A 54 10.28 -21.22 -22.54
C ASN A 54 11.16 -20.34 -23.45
N LEU A 55 12.39 -20.04 -23.02
CA LEU A 55 13.34 -19.31 -23.84
C LEU A 55 13.82 -20.17 -25.01
N LEU A 56 14.19 -21.43 -24.77
CA LEU A 56 14.61 -22.37 -25.82
C LEU A 56 13.49 -22.58 -26.86
N HIS A 57 12.24 -22.82 -26.44
CA HIS A 57 11.11 -22.90 -27.37
C HIS A 57 10.89 -21.58 -28.14
N LEU A 58 11.04 -20.42 -27.49
CA LEU A 58 10.95 -19.13 -28.19
C LEU A 58 12.03 -18.99 -29.26
N LEU A 59 13.26 -19.43 -28.97
CA LEU A 59 14.35 -19.41 -29.95
C LEU A 59 14.11 -20.44 -31.07
N SER A 60 13.54 -21.61 -30.77
CA SER A 60 13.12 -22.59 -31.76
C SER A 60 12.05 -22.03 -32.70
N ASP A 61 10.94 -21.51 -32.15
CA ASP A 61 9.81 -20.98 -32.92
C ASP A 61 10.21 -19.83 -33.85
N ASN A 62 11.13 -18.95 -33.40
CA ASN A 62 11.48 -17.74 -34.15
C ASN A 62 12.74 -17.90 -35.01
N PHE A 63 13.70 -18.73 -34.60
CA PHE A 63 15.01 -18.85 -35.25
C PHE A 63 15.35 -20.26 -35.75
N GLY A 64 14.52 -21.27 -35.45
CA GLY A 64 14.76 -22.67 -35.82
C GLY A 64 15.88 -23.33 -35.01
N PHE A 65 16.14 -22.83 -33.80
CA PHE A 65 17.17 -23.40 -32.92
C PHE A 65 16.71 -24.75 -32.35
N PRO A 66 17.65 -25.66 -32.04
CA PRO A 66 17.33 -26.87 -31.29
C PRO A 66 16.73 -26.52 -29.92
N ASP A 67 15.58 -27.12 -29.59
CA ASP A 67 14.96 -27.03 -28.26
C ASP A 67 15.25 -28.29 -27.42
N THR A 68 14.31 -28.77 -26.62
CA THR A 68 14.52 -29.93 -25.74
C THR A 68 14.72 -31.23 -26.53
N GLU A 69 15.57 -32.14 -26.04
CA GLU A 69 16.00 -33.39 -26.71
C GLU A 69 17.01 -33.21 -27.87
N MET A 70 17.98 -32.30 -27.70
CA MET A 70 19.07 -32.12 -28.66
C MET A 70 19.84 -33.42 -28.98
N ILE A 71 20.13 -33.61 -30.27
CA ILE A 71 20.98 -34.71 -30.75
C ILE A 71 22.46 -34.38 -30.59
N ALA A 72 23.30 -35.41 -30.53
CA ALA A 72 24.75 -35.24 -30.46
C ALA A 72 25.29 -34.41 -31.63
N GLY A 73 26.17 -33.44 -31.35
CA GLY A 73 26.71 -32.50 -32.33
C GLY A 73 26.06 -31.12 -32.29
N GLU A 74 24.96 -30.92 -31.55
CA GLU A 74 24.16 -29.69 -31.52
C GLU A 74 24.17 -29.03 -30.14
N ALA A 75 24.24 -27.71 -30.11
CA ALA A 75 24.09 -26.91 -28.89
C ALA A 75 23.33 -25.61 -29.17
N THR A 76 22.67 -25.10 -28.14
CA THR A 76 22.04 -23.78 -28.11
C THR A 76 22.70 -22.91 -27.04
N VAL A 77 23.22 -21.74 -27.44
CA VAL A 77 23.78 -20.73 -26.55
C VAL A 77 22.90 -19.49 -26.55
N SER A 78 22.34 -19.15 -25.39
CA SER A 78 21.60 -17.92 -25.17
C SER A 78 22.45 -16.92 -24.39
N VAL A 79 22.72 -15.77 -24.99
CA VAL A 79 23.39 -14.62 -24.37
C VAL A 79 22.34 -13.56 -24.04
N LEU A 80 22.07 -13.35 -22.77
CA LEU A 80 21.17 -12.31 -22.26
C LEU A 80 21.98 -11.19 -21.61
N VAL A 81 21.78 -9.97 -22.08
CA VAL A 81 22.41 -8.77 -21.49
C VAL A 81 21.32 -7.87 -20.90
N GLU A 82 21.25 -7.80 -19.57
CA GLU A 82 20.32 -6.93 -18.83
C GLU A 82 21.10 -5.80 -18.16
N GLY A 83 21.53 -4.81 -18.94
CA GLY A 83 22.31 -3.67 -18.43
C GLY A 83 23.74 -4.09 -18.06
N PRO A 84 24.15 -4.02 -16.78
CA PRO A 84 25.48 -4.49 -16.34
C PRO A 84 25.55 -6.00 -16.13
N LYS A 85 24.42 -6.70 -16.27
CA LYS A 85 24.32 -8.15 -16.05
C LYS A 85 24.42 -8.90 -17.37
N LEU A 86 25.37 -9.81 -17.46
CA LEU A 86 25.50 -10.81 -18.51
C LEU A 86 24.98 -12.15 -17.97
N THR A 87 24.18 -12.85 -18.74
CA THR A 87 23.81 -14.24 -18.46
C THR A 87 24.01 -15.04 -19.73
N ILE A 88 24.90 -16.02 -19.68
CA ILE A 88 25.14 -16.95 -20.77
C ILE A 88 24.62 -18.29 -20.30
N LEU A 89 23.76 -18.90 -21.12
CA LEU A 89 23.27 -20.26 -20.94
C LEU A 89 23.68 -21.07 -22.16
N ALA A 90 24.52 -22.08 -21.97
CA ALA A 90 24.86 -23.07 -22.98
C ALA A 90 24.12 -24.37 -22.64
N VAL A 91 23.38 -24.90 -23.61
CA VAL A 91 22.62 -26.13 -23.48
C VAL A 91 22.99 -27.04 -24.64
N GLY A 92 23.32 -28.29 -24.35
CA GLY A 92 23.72 -29.31 -25.29
C GLY A 92 22.90 -30.60 -25.17
N PRO A 93 23.31 -31.67 -25.85
CA PRO A 93 22.55 -32.92 -25.93
C PRO A 93 22.50 -33.66 -24.62
N ILE A 94 21.51 -34.55 -24.46
CA ILE A 94 21.30 -35.39 -23.27
C ILE A 94 22.58 -36.16 -22.87
N LYS A 95 23.29 -36.70 -23.88
CA LYS A 95 24.53 -37.46 -23.70
C LYS A 95 25.80 -36.60 -23.69
N GLY A 96 25.66 -35.27 -23.75
CA GLY A 96 26.77 -34.35 -23.65
C GLY A 96 27.38 -34.33 -22.24
N ASP A 97 28.61 -33.84 -22.12
CA ASP A 97 29.27 -33.64 -20.82
C ASP A 97 29.10 -32.18 -20.37
N ALA A 98 28.20 -31.93 -19.41
CA ALA A 98 27.94 -30.60 -18.87
C ALA A 98 29.22 -29.88 -18.37
N LYS A 99 30.19 -30.65 -17.87
CA LYS A 99 31.47 -30.10 -17.38
C LYS A 99 32.33 -29.55 -18.51
N SER A 100 32.27 -30.14 -19.69
CA SER A 100 32.96 -29.64 -20.89
C SER A 100 32.43 -28.24 -21.26
N TYR A 101 31.12 -28.03 -21.24
CA TYR A 101 30.52 -26.70 -21.46
C TYR A 101 30.99 -25.69 -20.41
N ALA A 102 30.99 -26.08 -19.13
CA ALA A 102 31.51 -25.21 -18.08
C ALA A 102 32.99 -24.86 -18.26
N ASN A 103 33.83 -25.80 -18.66
CA ASN A 103 35.25 -25.54 -18.93
C ASN A 103 35.44 -24.58 -20.12
N ALA A 104 34.62 -24.70 -21.17
CA ALA A 104 34.65 -23.76 -22.29
C ALA A 104 34.21 -22.35 -21.87
N LEU A 105 33.12 -22.23 -21.11
CA LEU A 105 32.67 -20.94 -20.57
C LEU A 105 33.69 -20.33 -19.61
N GLU A 106 34.32 -21.14 -18.76
CA GLU A 106 35.33 -20.67 -17.80
C GLU A 106 36.59 -20.17 -18.52
N THR A 107 37.06 -20.92 -19.52
CA THR A 107 38.20 -20.50 -20.35
C THR A 107 37.91 -19.18 -21.04
N TRP A 108 36.73 -19.07 -21.67
CA TRP A 108 36.30 -17.84 -22.33
C TRP A 108 36.14 -16.67 -21.36
N ARG A 109 35.56 -16.92 -20.16
CA ARG A 109 35.38 -15.91 -19.11
C ARG A 109 36.71 -15.32 -18.67
N VAL A 110 37.71 -16.18 -18.42
CA VAL A 110 39.06 -15.75 -18.01
C VAL A 110 39.74 -14.95 -19.11
N GLN A 111 39.65 -15.41 -20.37
CA GLN A 111 40.20 -14.71 -21.53
C GLN A 111 39.53 -13.35 -21.77
N SER A 112 38.23 -13.26 -21.50
CA SER A 112 37.43 -12.04 -21.63
C SER A 112 37.57 -11.10 -20.42
N HIS A 113 38.39 -11.45 -19.42
CA HIS A 113 38.57 -10.71 -18.18
C HIS A 113 37.24 -10.43 -17.43
N LEU A 114 36.29 -11.35 -17.52
CA LEU A 114 34.98 -11.21 -16.90
C LEU A 114 34.99 -11.77 -15.48
N GLY A 115 34.28 -11.11 -14.56
CA GLY A 115 34.00 -11.66 -13.23
C GLY A 115 32.96 -12.78 -13.27
N GLY A 116 32.35 -13.07 -12.13
CA GLY A 116 31.31 -14.10 -12.01
C GLY A 116 31.86 -15.52 -11.83
N GLN A 117 30.94 -16.49 -11.80
CA GLN A 117 31.24 -17.90 -11.59
C GLN A 117 30.47 -18.74 -12.62
N VAL A 118 31.13 -19.78 -13.13
CA VAL A 118 30.49 -20.75 -14.02
C VAL A 118 29.90 -21.88 -13.19
N GLU A 119 28.64 -22.18 -13.44
CA GLU A 119 27.94 -23.34 -12.89
C GLU A 119 27.57 -24.31 -14.03
N TYR A 120 27.54 -25.62 -13.75
CA TYR A 120 27.04 -26.62 -14.69
C TYR A 120 26.00 -27.53 -14.04
N SER A 121 25.14 -28.11 -14.86
CA SER A 121 24.18 -29.13 -14.45
C SER A 121 24.02 -30.19 -15.54
N GLN A 122 24.07 -31.45 -15.13
CA GLN A 122 23.75 -32.58 -15.98
C GLN A 122 22.30 -33.00 -15.66
N GLU A 123 21.38 -32.69 -16.56
CA GLU A 123 19.95 -32.95 -16.39
C GLU A 123 19.52 -34.17 -17.23
N ASP A 124 18.33 -34.72 -16.97
CA ASP A 124 17.82 -35.93 -17.67
C ASP A 124 17.59 -35.68 -19.17
N ASP A 125 17.39 -34.43 -19.57
CA ASP A 125 17.03 -34.00 -20.92
C ASP A 125 18.08 -33.09 -21.59
N CYS A 126 19.15 -32.69 -20.88
CA CYS A 126 20.23 -31.87 -21.44
C CYS A 126 21.52 -31.85 -20.59
N ALA A 127 22.62 -31.48 -21.24
CA ALA A 127 23.85 -31.06 -20.58
C ALA A 127 23.95 -29.54 -20.63
N SER A 128 24.12 -28.85 -19.50
CA SER A 128 24.09 -27.39 -19.49
C SER A 128 25.17 -26.73 -18.63
N ALA A 129 25.56 -25.52 -19.04
CA ALA A 129 26.43 -24.63 -18.27
C ALA A 129 25.91 -23.19 -18.32
N GLN A 130 26.06 -22.48 -17.21
CA GLN A 130 25.64 -21.09 -17.07
C GLN A 130 26.78 -20.23 -16.53
N LEU A 131 26.90 -19.02 -17.06
CA LEU A 131 27.73 -17.97 -16.51
C LEU A 131 26.88 -16.72 -16.27
N VAL A 132 26.92 -16.22 -15.04
CA VAL A 132 26.32 -14.93 -14.68
C VAL A 132 27.41 -13.96 -14.26
N VAL A 133 27.51 -12.85 -14.99
CA VAL A 133 28.41 -11.72 -14.67
C VAL A 133 27.55 -10.52 -14.33
N SER A 134 27.96 -9.73 -13.34
CA SER A 134 27.31 -8.47 -13.02
C SER A 134 28.34 -7.44 -12.62
N ASP A 135 28.37 -6.29 -13.30
CA ASP A 135 29.10 -5.10 -12.86
C ASP A 135 28.19 -4.08 -12.14
N GLY A 136 26.99 -4.51 -11.75
CA GLY A 136 26.07 -3.70 -10.94
C GLY A 136 26.61 -3.41 -9.54
N GLY A 137 26.22 -2.28 -8.98
CA GLY A 137 26.53 -1.90 -7.60
C GLY A 137 25.63 -0.75 -7.15
N PHE A 138 25.25 -0.77 -5.87
CA PHE A 138 24.46 0.31 -5.28
C PHE A 138 25.17 1.66 -5.45
N GLY A 139 24.46 2.65 -5.98
CA GLY A 139 24.99 4.01 -6.18
C GLY A 139 25.79 4.21 -7.47
N LYS A 140 26.09 3.16 -8.25
CA LYS A 140 26.65 3.33 -9.60
C LYS A 140 25.64 4.09 -10.48
N MET A 141 26.13 4.97 -11.35
CA MET A 141 25.32 5.75 -12.30
C MET A 141 25.53 5.31 -13.75
N GLU A 142 26.63 4.60 -13.99
CA GLU A 142 27.00 4.04 -15.27
C GLU A 142 27.67 2.69 -15.02
N ALA A 143 27.45 1.76 -15.93
CA ALA A 143 28.15 0.49 -15.97
C ALA A 143 28.34 0.06 -17.42
N THR A 144 29.54 -0.45 -17.70
CA THR A 144 29.94 -0.88 -19.04
C THR A 144 30.41 -2.33 -18.97
N LEU A 145 29.84 -3.15 -19.83
CA LEU A 145 30.20 -4.56 -19.97
C LEU A 145 30.72 -4.77 -21.39
N ALA A 146 31.97 -5.22 -21.51
CA ALA A 146 32.59 -5.56 -22.79
C ALA A 146 32.89 -7.05 -22.85
N PHE A 147 32.54 -7.72 -23.95
CA PHE A 147 32.86 -9.13 -24.16
C PHE A 147 32.89 -9.50 -25.65
N ASN A 148 33.70 -10.49 -26.03
CA ASN A 148 33.79 -10.94 -27.41
C ASN A 148 32.83 -12.11 -27.68
N LEU A 149 31.81 -11.87 -28.50
CA LEU A 149 30.78 -12.87 -28.81
C LEU A 149 31.27 -13.94 -29.80
N GLY A 150 32.24 -13.60 -30.65
CA GLY A 150 32.83 -14.54 -31.60
C GLY A 150 33.67 -15.60 -30.90
N ASP A 151 34.45 -15.19 -29.90
CA ASP A 151 35.27 -16.11 -29.10
C ASP A 151 34.41 -17.00 -28.20
N LEU A 152 33.27 -16.49 -27.70
CA LEU A 152 32.29 -17.32 -26.98
C LEU A 152 31.74 -18.43 -27.89
N THR A 153 31.35 -18.04 -29.10
CA THR A 153 30.79 -18.98 -30.09
C THR A 153 31.81 -20.07 -30.42
N LYS A 154 33.05 -19.69 -30.73
CA LYS A 154 34.15 -20.64 -30.99
C LYS A 154 34.48 -21.53 -29.80
N ALA A 155 34.31 -21.06 -28.57
CA ALA A 155 34.58 -21.86 -27.37
C ALA A 155 33.60 -23.03 -27.25
N VAL A 156 32.32 -22.82 -27.58
CA VAL A 156 31.28 -23.86 -27.54
C VAL A 156 31.31 -24.73 -28.79
N GLU A 157 31.62 -24.17 -29.97
CA GLU A 157 31.76 -24.93 -31.23
C GLU A 157 32.86 -26.00 -31.19
N LYS A 158 33.87 -25.83 -30.32
CA LYS A 158 34.89 -26.87 -30.06
C LYS A 158 34.32 -28.12 -29.41
N ILE A 159 33.19 -28.01 -28.72
CA ILE A 159 32.48 -29.12 -28.08
C ILE A 159 31.44 -29.65 -29.07
N GLU A 160 30.54 -28.77 -29.55
CA GLU A 160 29.46 -29.13 -30.46
C GLU A 160 29.55 -28.31 -31.76
N PRO A 161 29.94 -28.92 -32.89
CA PRO A 161 30.18 -28.18 -34.14
C PRO A 161 28.95 -27.42 -34.68
N LYS A 162 27.73 -27.85 -34.35
CA LYS A 162 26.48 -27.17 -34.75
C LYS A 162 25.92 -26.35 -33.58
N THR A 163 26.62 -25.29 -33.22
CA THR A 163 26.17 -24.39 -32.14
C THR A 163 25.30 -23.25 -32.68
N SER A 164 24.08 -23.14 -32.18
CA SER A 164 23.15 -22.04 -32.43
C SER A 164 23.24 -20.98 -31.34
N VAL A 165 23.54 -19.73 -31.68
CA VAL A 165 23.79 -18.65 -30.73
C VAL A 165 22.76 -17.54 -30.91
N ALA A 166 22.09 -17.16 -29.82
CA ALA A 166 21.17 -16.03 -29.77
C ALA A 166 21.66 -14.97 -28.78
N LEU A 167 21.56 -13.71 -29.19
CA LEU A 167 21.77 -12.56 -28.30
C LEU A 167 20.41 -11.94 -28.00
N SER A 168 20.16 -11.59 -26.73
CA SER A 168 18.95 -10.90 -26.33
C SER A 168 19.24 -9.77 -25.35
N ALA A 169 18.49 -8.67 -25.49
CA ALA A 169 18.55 -7.57 -24.53
C ALA A 169 17.24 -6.79 -24.45
N PRO A 170 16.87 -6.30 -23.26
CA PRO A 170 15.73 -5.44 -23.10
C PRO A 170 15.94 -4.09 -23.80
N ARG A 171 14.84 -3.38 -24.07
CA ARG A 171 14.85 -2.09 -24.77
C ARG A 171 15.75 -1.01 -24.14
N TYR A 172 15.97 -1.07 -22.83
CA TYR A 172 16.77 -0.07 -22.10
C TYR A 172 18.27 -0.34 -22.12
N THR A 173 18.72 -1.49 -22.63
CA THR A 173 20.14 -1.82 -22.78
C THR A 173 20.62 -1.37 -24.15
N GLN A 174 21.71 -0.61 -24.22
CA GLN A 174 22.29 -0.17 -25.50
C GLN A 174 23.46 -1.08 -25.88
N PHE A 175 23.62 -1.35 -27.17
CA PHE A 175 24.75 -2.08 -27.74
C PHE A 175 25.40 -1.27 -28.85
N ASN A 176 26.68 -1.54 -29.08
CA ASN A 176 27.40 -1.17 -30.30
C ASN A 176 27.07 -2.09 -31.50
N ILE A 177 25.83 -2.59 -31.61
CA ILE A 177 25.37 -3.42 -32.75
C ILE A 177 24.60 -2.53 -33.72
N ASN A 178 25.10 -2.41 -34.95
CA ASN A 178 24.49 -1.60 -36.01
C ASN A 178 23.41 -2.35 -36.84
N ALA A 179 22.98 -3.53 -36.38
CA ALA A 179 21.95 -4.35 -37.03
C ALA A 179 20.61 -4.32 -36.27
N PRO A 180 19.46 -4.22 -36.96
CA PRO A 180 18.15 -4.35 -36.32
C PRO A 180 17.99 -5.76 -35.72
N PRO A 181 17.16 -5.92 -34.66
CA PRO A 181 16.88 -7.23 -34.09
C PRO A 181 16.04 -8.08 -35.05
N ASP A 182 16.34 -9.38 -35.11
CA ASP A 182 15.60 -10.37 -35.90
C ASP A 182 14.19 -10.61 -35.32
N TYR A 183 14.04 -10.49 -34.00
CA TYR A 183 12.76 -10.61 -33.31
C TYR A 183 12.65 -9.66 -32.12
N THR A 184 11.46 -9.12 -31.88
CA THR A 184 11.17 -8.32 -30.67
C THR A 184 9.92 -8.86 -30.00
N SER A 185 10.05 -9.29 -28.74
CA SER A 185 8.93 -9.86 -27.99
C SER A 185 7.98 -8.78 -27.47
N SER A 186 6.80 -9.20 -27.01
CA SER A 186 5.75 -8.29 -26.52
C SER A 186 6.17 -7.42 -25.32
N ASN A 187 7.20 -7.82 -24.57
CA ASN A 187 7.70 -7.05 -23.42
C ASN A 187 8.77 -6.02 -23.81
N GLY A 188 9.18 -6.00 -25.09
CA GLY A 188 10.21 -5.12 -25.66
C GLY A 188 11.63 -5.68 -25.59
N THR A 189 11.82 -6.96 -25.25
CA THR A 189 13.13 -7.63 -25.41
C THR A 189 13.40 -7.87 -26.88
N ARG A 190 14.57 -7.45 -27.32
CA ARG A 190 15.10 -7.62 -28.68
C ARG A 190 15.99 -8.84 -28.73
N TYR A 191 15.92 -9.58 -29.83
CA TYR A 191 16.65 -10.82 -30.06
C TYR A 191 17.35 -10.77 -31.41
N TRP A 192 18.57 -11.28 -31.46
CA TRP A 192 19.38 -11.44 -32.66
C TRP A 192 19.81 -12.90 -32.78
N ASN A 193 19.65 -13.47 -33.97
CA ASN A 193 20.20 -14.78 -34.34
C ASN A 193 21.65 -14.58 -34.76
N VAL A 194 22.58 -14.80 -33.83
CA VAL A 194 24.00 -14.54 -34.02
C VAL A 194 24.59 -15.51 -35.05
N SER A 195 24.15 -16.78 -35.01
CA SER A 195 24.58 -17.81 -35.96
C SER A 195 24.26 -17.48 -37.41
N LYS A 196 23.18 -16.72 -37.66
CA LYS A 196 22.80 -16.29 -39.02
C LYS A 196 23.31 -14.89 -39.38
N SER A 197 23.30 -13.96 -38.43
CA SER A 197 23.61 -12.55 -38.69
C SER A 197 25.10 -12.27 -38.82
N GLY A 198 25.97 -13.21 -38.42
CA GLY A 198 27.41 -13.02 -38.48
C GLY A 198 27.91 -11.94 -37.53
N ILE A 199 27.12 -11.60 -36.50
CA ILE A 199 27.53 -10.66 -35.45
C ILE A 199 28.71 -11.29 -34.70
N SER A 200 29.91 -10.85 -35.05
CA SER A 200 31.17 -11.30 -34.45
C SER A 200 31.99 -10.09 -34.03
N GLY A 201 32.56 -10.15 -32.82
CA GLY A 201 33.45 -9.11 -32.30
C GLY A 201 33.11 -8.67 -30.88
N ASP A 202 33.75 -7.57 -30.47
CA ASP A 202 33.60 -6.99 -29.14
C ASP A 202 32.26 -6.27 -29.01
N LEU A 203 31.39 -6.82 -28.17
CA LEU A 203 30.15 -6.19 -27.78
C LEU A 203 30.35 -5.36 -26.54
N ILE A 204 29.97 -4.09 -26.62
CA ILE A 204 29.98 -3.14 -25.52
C ILE A 204 28.53 -2.81 -25.19
N SER A 205 28.12 -3.20 -23.99
CA SER A 205 26.85 -2.83 -23.39
C SER A 205 27.08 -1.71 -22.38
N THR A 206 26.40 -0.59 -22.57
CA THR A 206 26.40 0.53 -21.62
C THR A 206 25.00 0.69 -21.03
N LEU A 207 24.93 0.77 -19.70
CA LEU A 207 23.73 1.20 -19.00
C LEU A 207 24.03 2.48 -18.23
N THR A 208 23.29 3.54 -18.53
CA THR A 208 23.38 4.81 -17.83
C THR A 208 22.07 5.09 -17.10
N VAL A 209 22.17 5.44 -15.82
CA VAL A 209 21.04 5.96 -15.06
C VAL A 209 20.82 7.43 -15.49
N PRO A 210 19.63 7.79 -15.99
CA PRO A 210 19.36 9.19 -16.32
C PRO A 210 19.51 10.06 -15.06
N GLY A 211 20.24 11.18 -15.17
CA GLY A 211 20.58 12.02 -14.02
C GLY A 211 19.38 12.56 -13.23
N TRP A 212 18.20 12.67 -13.86
CA TRP A 212 16.96 13.10 -13.19
C TRP A 212 16.32 12.01 -12.31
N VAL A 213 16.66 10.74 -12.51
CA VAL A 213 16.01 9.61 -11.83
C VAL A 213 16.34 9.60 -10.33
N VAL A 214 17.60 9.84 -9.97
CA VAL A 214 18.01 9.86 -8.55
C VAL A 214 17.31 11.01 -7.79
N PRO A 215 17.31 12.27 -8.28
CA PRO A 215 16.49 13.34 -7.71
C PRO A 215 15.00 13.00 -7.64
N ALA A 216 14.44 12.35 -8.67
CA ALA A 216 13.04 11.94 -8.67
C ALA A 216 12.76 10.90 -7.57
N LEU A 217 13.64 9.90 -7.38
CA LEU A 217 13.52 8.92 -6.29
C LEU A 217 13.65 9.60 -4.93
N ILE A 218 14.62 10.49 -4.73
CA ILE A 218 14.74 11.28 -3.50
C ILE A 218 13.45 12.06 -3.25
N ALA A 219 12.90 12.73 -4.27
CA ALA A 219 11.64 13.44 -4.17
C ALA A 219 10.48 12.49 -3.84
N TRP A 220 10.39 11.30 -4.44
CA TRP A 220 9.37 10.30 -4.08
C TRP A 220 9.37 9.98 -2.58
N PHE A 221 10.55 9.73 -2.01
CA PHE A 221 10.68 9.34 -0.60
C PHE A 221 10.52 10.49 0.38
N THR A 222 11.03 11.66 0.02
CA THR A 222 11.08 12.80 0.92
C THR A 222 9.83 13.65 0.83
N LEU A 223 9.20 13.80 -0.34
CA LEU A 223 8.06 14.70 -0.54
C LEU A 223 6.90 14.41 0.41
N PRO A 224 6.41 13.16 0.60
CA PRO A 224 5.32 12.89 1.55
C PRO A 224 5.68 13.24 3.00
N ILE A 225 6.93 12.96 3.41
CA ILE A 225 7.41 13.19 4.78
C ILE A 225 7.62 14.68 5.01
N LEU A 226 8.31 15.36 4.08
CA LEU A 226 8.57 16.80 4.13
C LEU A 226 7.26 17.59 4.04
N GLY A 227 6.37 17.23 3.12
CA GLY A 227 5.08 17.91 3.01
C GLY A 227 4.24 17.74 4.26
N LEU A 228 4.25 16.55 4.90
CA LEU A 228 3.64 16.36 6.21
C LEU A 228 4.29 17.25 7.27
N ALA A 229 5.62 17.23 7.38
CA ALA A 229 6.37 18.03 8.35
C ALA A 229 6.14 19.54 8.19
N VAL A 230 6.18 20.05 6.95
CA VAL A 230 5.89 21.44 6.60
C VAL A 230 4.44 21.80 6.94
N SER A 231 3.49 20.91 6.64
CA SER A 231 2.08 21.12 6.98
C SER A 231 1.87 21.26 8.49
N PHE A 232 2.53 20.41 9.29
CA PHE A 232 2.54 20.50 10.75
C PHE A 232 3.27 21.75 11.26
N ALA A 233 4.39 22.16 10.64
CA ALA A 233 5.12 23.36 11.00
C ALA A 233 4.29 24.63 10.78
N ILE A 234 3.62 24.74 9.62
CA ILE A 234 2.67 25.83 9.33
C ILE A 234 1.52 25.81 10.35
N GLY A 235 0.93 24.64 10.58
CA GLY A 235 -0.10 24.47 11.61
C GLY A 235 0.37 24.97 12.97
N PHE A 236 1.57 24.58 13.41
CA PHE A 236 2.14 24.98 14.68
C PHE A 236 2.36 26.49 14.80
N THR A 237 2.86 27.14 13.76
CA THR A 237 3.01 28.60 13.70
C THR A 237 1.68 29.30 13.85
N ILE A 238 0.64 28.80 13.16
CA ILE A 238 -0.73 29.30 13.28
C ILE A 238 -1.28 29.08 14.69
N ALA A 239 -1.09 27.90 15.27
CA ALA A 239 -1.56 27.57 16.60
C ALA A 239 -0.93 28.46 17.69
N ARG A 240 0.33 28.86 17.50
CA ARG A 240 1.04 29.77 18.42
C ARG A 240 0.77 31.25 18.20
N ASN A 241 0.10 31.64 17.12
CA ASN A 241 -0.17 33.03 16.80
C ASN A 241 -1.22 33.64 17.74
N GLN A 242 -0.79 34.28 18.84
CA GLN A 242 -1.70 34.85 19.83
C GLN A 242 -2.54 36.02 19.31
N ASN A 243 -2.20 36.60 18.15
CA ASN A 243 -2.99 37.66 17.51
C ASN A 243 -4.30 37.12 16.91
N LEU A 244 -4.45 35.79 16.78
CA LEU A 244 -5.66 35.15 16.27
C LEU A 244 -6.51 34.57 17.41
N PRO A 245 -7.84 34.78 17.40
CA PRO A 245 -8.75 34.09 18.29
C PRO A 245 -8.56 32.57 18.24
N ILE A 246 -8.71 31.90 19.39
CA ILE A 246 -8.44 30.46 19.51
C ILE A 246 -9.26 29.61 18.53
N ALA A 247 -10.50 29.99 18.26
CA ALA A 247 -11.37 29.33 17.29
C ALA A 247 -10.83 29.44 15.85
N GLN A 248 -10.31 30.61 15.47
CA GLN A 248 -9.70 30.80 14.16
C GLN A 248 -8.39 30.01 14.03
N ARG A 249 -7.58 29.95 15.10
CA ARG A 249 -6.36 29.14 15.14
C ARG A 249 -6.62 27.66 14.98
N ARG A 250 -7.60 27.10 15.70
CA ARG A 250 -7.97 25.68 15.59
C ARG A 250 -8.43 25.33 14.17
N LYS A 251 -9.28 26.18 13.58
CA LYS A 251 -9.72 26.04 12.18
C LYS A 251 -8.58 26.09 11.18
N ALA A 252 -7.74 27.09 11.29
CA ALA A 252 -6.61 27.23 10.40
C ALA A 252 -5.60 26.09 10.58
N TYR A 253 -5.30 25.67 11.81
CA TYR A 253 -4.45 24.51 12.11
C TYR A 253 -4.94 23.25 11.39
N GLY A 254 -6.17 22.82 11.65
CA GLY A 254 -6.72 21.59 11.06
C GLY A 254 -6.78 21.66 9.54
N SER A 255 -7.23 22.79 8.98
CA SER A 255 -7.29 23.00 7.53
C SER A 255 -5.92 22.93 6.87
N TRP A 256 -4.91 23.64 7.40
CA TRP A 256 -3.57 23.67 6.80
C TRP A 256 -2.86 22.33 6.89
N VAL A 257 -2.92 21.67 8.04
CA VAL A 257 -2.29 20.35 8.18
C VAL A 257 -2.92 19.34 7.22
N MET A 258 -4.26 19.32 7.12
CA MET A 258 -4.96 18.37 6.25
C MET A 258 -4.78 18.68 4.77
N LYS A 259 -4.99 19.94 4.35
CA LYS A 259 -4.81 20.34 2.95
C LYS A 259 -3.37 20.12 2.49
N GLY A 260 -2.39 20.44 3.32
CA GLY A 260 -0.98 20.21 2.99
C GLY A 260 -0.63 18.72 2.93
N THR A 261 -1.12 17.90 3.86
CA THR A 261 -0.93 16.43 3.84
C THR A 261 -1.52 15.81 2.56
N PHE A 262 -2.78 16.10 2.23
CA PHE A 262 -3.44 15.57 1.04
C PHE A 262 -2.91 16.17 -0.26
N GLY A 263 -2.56 17.46 -0.27
CA GLY A 263 -1.97 18.13 -1.43
C GLY A 263 -0.61 17.55 -1.80
N THR A 264 0.24 17.31 -0.81
CA THR A 264 1.53 16.65 -0.98
C THR A 264 1.35 15.23 -1.52
N LEU A 265 0.39 14.48 -0.98
CA LEU A 265 0.11 13.13 -1.43
C LEU A 265 -0.44 13.09 -2.87
N GLY A 266 -1.26 14.08 -3.24
CA GLY A 266 -1.73 14.27 -4.61
C GLY A 266 -0.57 14.57 -5.58
N LEU A 267 0.32 15.50 -5.21
CA LEU A 267 1.52 15.81 -6.00
C LEU A 267 2.43 14.59 -6.16
N HIS A 268 2.64 13.83 -5.09
CA HIS A 268 3.37 12.57 -5.11
C HIS A 268 2.71 11.55 -6.05
N ALA A 269 1.38 11.40 -6.00
CA ALA A 269 0.66 10.49 -6.88
C ALA A 269 0.86 10.86 -8.36
N VAL A 270 0.81 12.15 -8.70
CA VAL A 270 1.12 12.64 -10.05
C VAL A 270 2.56 12.28 -10.43
N LEU A 271 3.53 12.55 -9.57
CA LEU A 271 4.94 12.22 -9.82
C LEU A 271 5.13 10.74 -10.10
N VAL A 272 4.53 9.85 -9.30
CA VAL A 272 4.56 8.39 -9.49
C VAL A 272 3.90 7.99 -10.81
N VAL A 273 2.72 8.53 -11.13
CA VAL A 273 2.00 8.22 -12.39
C VAL A 273 2.79 8.68 -13.62
N LEU A 274 3.48 9.81 -13.54
CA LEU A 274 4.28 10.33 -14.66
C LEU A 274 5.59 9.54 -14.86
N THR A 275 6.17 9.00 -13.79
CA THR A 275 7.50 8.37 -13.85
C THR A 275 7.45 6.85 -13.99
N LEU A 276 6.46 6.14 -13.44
CA LEU A 276 6.33 4.69 -13.59
C LEU A 276 6.26 4.18 -15.05
N PRO A 277 5.49 4.82 -15.96
CA PRO A 277 5.37 4.34 -17.34
C PRO A 277 6.67 4.51 -18.15
N THR A 278 7.55 5.43 -17.75
CA THR A 278 8.78 5.74 -18.47
C THR A 278 9.79 4.60 -18.46
N LYS A 279 9.64 3.64 -17.54
CA LYS A 279 10.64 2.59 -17.23
C LYS A 279 12.04 3.14 -16.91
N ALA A 280 12.18 4.44 -16.65
CA ALA A 280 13.46 5.07 -16.30
C ALA A 280 14.02 4.61 -14.94
N LEU A 281 13.20 3.93 -14.14
CA LEU A 281 13.60 3.31 -12.88
C LEU A 281 14.20 1.90 -13.07
N GLU A 282 14.02 1.28 -14.24
CA GLU A 282 14.55 -0.04 -14.56
C GLU A 282 16.09 -0.05 -14.60
N PRO A 283 16.77 0.95 -15.21
CA PRO A 283 18.22 1.06 -15.11
C PRO A 283 18.72 1.12 -13.66
N VAL A 284 18.06 1.88 -12.79
CA VAL A 284 18.45 2.00 -11.38
C VAL A 284 18.24 0.68 -10.64
N SER A 285 17.08 0.04 -10.82
CA SER A 285 16.80 -1.21 -10.10
C SER A 285 17.75 -2.34 -10.51
N GLN A 286 18.07 -2.41 -11.81
CA GLN A 286 19.01 -3.39 -12.34
C GLN A 286 20.44 -3.08 -11.91
N MET A 287 20.86 -1.82 -12.00
CA MET A 287 22.22 -1.42 -11.65
C MET A 287 22.50 -1.53 -10.15
N TRP A 288 21.56 -1.15 -9.29
CA TRP A 288 21.79 -1.12 -7.85
C TRP A 288 21.46 -2.44 -7.15
N PHE A 289 20.51 -3.21 -7.68
CA PHE A 289 19.97 -4.39 -6.99
C PHE A 289 19.99 -5.66 -7.85
N GLY A 290 20.31 -5.59 -9.14
CA GLY A 290 20.22 -6.75 -10.04
C GLY A 290 18.79 -7.28 -10.21
N LEU A 291 17.79 -6.44 -9.95
CA LEU A 291 16.37 -6.78 -9.94
C LEU A 291 15.59 -5.89 -10.89
N ARG A 292 14.45 -6.40 -11.37
CA ARG A 292 13.48 -5.60 -12.11
C ARG A 292 12.83 -4.58 -11.20
N PHE A 293 12.49 -3.41 -11.72
CA PHE A 293 11.90 -2.36 -10.89
C PHE A 293 10.58 -2.82 -10.28
N THR A 294 9.86 -3.71 -10.95
CA THR A 294 8.65 -4.32 -10.40
C THR A 294 8.92 -4.99 -9.05
N GLN A 295 10.04 -5.72 -8.93
CA GLN A 295 10.41 -6.46 -7.72
C GLN A 295 10.83 -5.51 -6.58
N VAL A 296 11.58 -4.45 -6.93
CA VAL A 296 12.06 -3.45 -5.96
C VAL A 296 10.94 -2.51 -5.52
N GLY A 297 10.20 -1.92 -6.47
CA GLY A 297 9.12 -0.98 -6.22
C GLY A 297 8.02 -1.54 -5.31
N LEU A 298 7.74 -2.85 -5.41
CA LEU A 298 6.80 -3.57 -4.55
C LEU A 298 7.11 -3.41 -3.06
N MET A 299 8.37 -3.52 -2.66
CA MET A 299 8.76 -3.41 -1.25
C MET A 299 8.52 -2.01 -0.65
N ILE A 300 8.39 -1.02 -1.53
CA ILE A 300 8.46 0.39 -1.16
C ILE A 300 7.05 1.01 -1.05
N VAL A 301 6.08 0.52 -1.83
CA VAL A 301 4.73 1.09 -1.89
C VAL A 301 3.94 1.08 -0.57
N PRO A 302 4.02 0.03 0.29
CA PRO A 302 3.34 0.03 1.58
C PRO A 302 3.73 1.20 2.50
N PHE A 303 4.98 1.69 2.42
CA PHE A 303 5.46 2.77 3.29
C PHE A 303 4.74 4.11 3.03
N PHE A 304 4.25 4.35 1.81
CA PHE A 304 3.59 5.61 1.47
C PHE A 304 2.15 5.69 1.97
N ALA A 305 1.51 4.56 2.25
CA ALA A 305 0.19 4.49 2.89
C ALA A 305 0.22 4.90 4.37
N ILE A 306 1.39 4.80 5.00
CA ILE A 306 1.56 4.98 6.44
C ILE A 306 1.48 6.47 6.83
N GLY A 307 1.91 7.38 5.96
CA GLY A 307 1.94 8.83 6.23
C GLY A 307 0.60 9.39 6.71
N PRO A 308 -0.50 9.27 5.94
CA PRO A 308 -1.83 9.69 6.39
C PRO A 308 -2.35 8.94 7.62
N MET A 309 -1.98 7.66 7.78
CA MET A 309 -2.36 6.85 8.94
C MET A 309 -1.67 7.32 10.23
N ILE A 310 -0.47 7.89 10.13
CA ILE A 310 0.23 8.53 11.26
C ILE A 310 -0.26 9.97 11.47
N ALA A 311 -0.47 10.72 10.39
CA ALA A 311 -0.85 12.12 10.42
C ALA A 311 -2.16 12.37 11.18
N LEU A 312 -3.20 11.58 10.89
CA LEU A 312 -4.54 11.76 11.46
C LEU A 312 -4.57 11.60 13.00
N PRO A 313 -4.02 10.52 13.60
CA PRO A 313 -3.94 10.41 15.06
C PRO A 313 -3.04 11.49 15.70
N MET A 314 -1.97 11.91 15.01
CA MET A 314 -1.08 12.95 15.52
C MET A 314 -1.72 14.33 15.49
N LEU A 315 -2.53 14.64 14.48
CA LEU A 315 -3.24 15.91 14.33
C LEU A 315 -4.04 16.23 15.59
N ASN A 316 -4.97 15.34 15.98
CA ASN A 316 -5.87 15.58 17.11
C ASN A 316 -5.11 15.73 18.44
N LYS A 317 -4.10 14.88 18.68
CA LYS A 317 -3.29 14.96 19.90
C LYS A 317 -2.46 16.24 19.96
N THR A 318 -1.91 16.65 18.83
CA THR A 318 -1.03 17.83 18.74
C THR A 318 -1.85 19.11 18.85
N GLU A 319 -3.01 19.18 18.21
CA GLU A 319 -3.97 20.28 18.37
C GLU A 319 -4.33 20.49 19.84
N GLN A 320 -4.77 19.42 20.52
CA GLN A 320 -5.14 19.48 21.94
C GLN A 320 -3.97 19.91 22.83
N LYS A 321 -2.74 19.46 22.52
CA LYS A 321 -1.55 19.82 23.29
C LYS A 321 -1.13 21.29 23.08
N LEU A 322 -1.31 21.82 21.87
CA LEU A 322 -0.85 23.18 21.52
C LEU A 322 -1.87 24.26 21.89
N LEU A 323 -3.15 23.97 21.68
CA LEU A 323 -4.22 24.95 21.85
C LEU A 323 -4.97 24.76 23.16
N GLY A 324 -4.72 23.65 23.87
CA GLY A 324 -5.46 23.29 25.08
C GLY A 324 -6.95 23.05 24.79
N PRO A 325 -7.72 22.51 25.76
CA PRO A 325 -9.18 22.55 25.69
C PRO A 325 -9.69 24.00 25.82
N THR A 326 -10.79 24.35 25.16
CA THR A 326 -11.48 25.64 25.40
C THR A 326 -11.99 25.71 26.84
N GLU A 327 -12.29 26.91 27.35
CA GLU A 327 -12.90 27.04 28.68
C GLU A 327 -14.25 26.31 28.78
N GLU A 328 -15.02 26.29 27.69
CA GLU A 328 -16.24 25.48 27.57
C GLU A 328 -15.93 23.97 27.66
N GLU A 329 -14.92 23.47 26.93
CA GLU A 329 -14.50 22.07 26.99
C GLU A 329 -13.97 21.68 28.37
N LYS A 330 -13.30 22.59 29.09
CA LYS A 330 -12.82 22.35 30.46
C LYS A 330 -13.97 22.24 31.44
N ALA A 331 -14.86 23.24 31.48
CA ALA A 331 -16.02 23.26 32.36
C ALA A 331 -16.91 22.03 32.14
N GLN A 332 -17.06 21.63 30.87
CA GLN A 332 -17.87 20.49 30.51
C GLN A 332 -17.20 19.14 30.81
N LYS A 333 -15.86 19.06 30.68
CA LYS A 333 -15.10 17.87 31.08
C LYS A 333 -15.14 17.66 32.60
N GLU A 334 -15.13 18.74 33.36
CA GLU A 334 -15.30 18.71 34.82
C GLU A 334 -16.70 18.20 35.19
N ASP A 335 -17.74 18.77 34.58
CA ASP A 335 -19.15 18.37 34.75
C ASP A 335 -19.41 16.87 34.42
N LEU A 336 -18.72 16.33 33.41
CA LEU A 336 -18.91 14.95 32.94
C LEU A 336 -17.90 13.95 33.52
N SER A 337 -16.97 14.40 34.36
CA SER A 337 -15.85 13.59 34.89
C SER A 337 -16.31 12.36 35.68
N GLU A 338 -17.48 12.41 36.31
CA GLU A 338 -18.03 11.27 37.06
C GLU A 338 -18.33 10.07 36.15
N TYR A 339 -18.65 10.30 34.87
CA TYR A 339 -19.02 9.27 33.89
C TYR A 339 -17.83 8.78 33.04
N ASP A 340 -16.61 9.19 33.38
CA ASP A 340 -15.41 8.81 32.64
C ASP A 340 -15.07 7.32 32.78
N ALA A 341 -14.47 6.79 31.71
CA ALA A 341 -13.91 5.45 31.70
C ALA A 341 -12.75 5.34 32.72
N THR A 342 -12.71 4.24 33.46
CA THR A 342 -11.64 3.95 34.44
C THR A 342 -10.29 3.77 33.74
N ALA A 343 -9.19 3.76 34.50
CA ALA A 343 -7.86 3.45 33.96
C ALA A 343 -7.81 2.06 33.29
N GLU A 344 -8.49 1.08 33.88
CA GLU A 344 -8.61 -0.27 33.33
C GLU A 344 -9.40 -0.29 32.01
N ASP A 345 -10.53 0.43 31.95
CA ASP A 345 -11.31 0.58 30.72
C ASP A 345 -10.46 1.18 29.60
N LYS A 346 -9.70 2.24 29.91
CA LYS A 346 -8.79 2.91 28.97
C LYS A 346 -7.69 1.97 28.48
N ALA A 347 -7.12 1.14 29.35
CA ALA A 347 -6.11 0.15 28.98
C ALA A 347 -6.68 -0.94 28.06
N ALA A 348 -7.89 -1.44 28.35
CA ALA A 348 -8.57 -2.43 27.54
C ALA A 348 -8.89 -1.90 26.12
N ILE A 349 -9.39 -0.66 26.02
CA ILE A 349 -9.68 0.00 24.73
C ILE A 349 -8.40 0.13 23.89
N LYS A 350 -7.30 0.62 24.50
CA LYS A 350 -6.00 0.80 23.82
C LYS A 350 -5.46 -0.54 23.30
N THR A 351 -5.56 -1.60 24.11
CA THR A 351 -5.10 -2.93 23.76
C THR A 351 -5.91 -3.53 22.60
N GLY A 352 -7.24 -3.35 22.60
CA GLY A 352 -8.11 -3.75 21.50
C GLY A 352 -7.78 -3.04 20.19
N ALA A 353 -7.57 -1.71 20.25
CA ALA A 353 -7.18 -0.92 19.08
C ALA A 353 -5.84 -1.38 18.47
N TRP A 354 -4.86 -1.70 19.32
CA TRP A 354 -3.56 -2.22 18.87
C TRP A 354 -3.66 -3.61 18.23
N LYS A 355 -4.46 -4.52 18.81
CA LYS A 355 -4.70 -5.86 18.23
C LYS A 355 -5.35 -5.77 16.85
N VAL A 356 -6.35 -4.91 16.71
CA VAL A 356 -7.01 -4.64 15.44
C VAL A 356 -6.05 -4.06 14.41
N PHE A 357 -5.22 -3.10 14.82
CA PHE A 357 -4.20 -2.50 13.97
C PHE A 357 -3.19 -3.54 13.50
N ALA A 358 -2.66 -4.36 14.43
CA ALA A 358 -1.71 -5.42 14.12
C ALA A 358 -2.27 -6.42 13.10
N VAL A 359 -3.53 -6.87 13.29
CA VAL A 359 -4.16 -7.80 12.34
C VAL A 359 -4.34 -7.20 10.95
N LYS A 360 -4.65 -5.89 10.85
CA LYS A 360 -4.71 -5.20 9.54
C LYS A 360 -3.35 -5.13 8.84
N MET A 361 -2.25 -5.15 9.61
CA MET A 361 -0.88 -5.10 9.07
C MET A 361 -0.33 -6.46 8.64
N VAL A 362 -0.82 -7.58 9.22
CA VAL A 362 -0.34 -8.94 8.90
C VAL A 362 -0.33 -9.26 7.40
N PRO A 363 -1.41 -9.05 6.61
CA PRO A 363 -1.38 -9.35 5.18
C PRO A 363 -0.51 -8.40 4.37
N LEU A 364 -0.32 -7.16 4.84
CA LEU A 364 0.60 -6.20 4.24
C LEU A 364 2.06 -6.65 4.46
N ALA A 365 2.35 -7.28 5.59
CA ALA A 365 3.70 -7.74 5.95
C ALA A 365 4.03 -9.15 5.45
N VAL A 366 3.04 -10.04 5.31
CA VAL A 366 3.26 -11.49 5.02
C VAL A 366 2.72 -11.91 3.66
N VAL A 367 1.45 -11.63 3.37
CA VAL A 367 0.82 -12.10 2.11
C VAL A 367 1.33 -11.31 0.91
N PHE A 368 1.59 -10.01 1.11
CA PHE A 368 2.11 -9.15 0.06
C PHE A 368 3.47 -9.62 -0.49
N PRO A 369 4.55 -9.80 0.31
CA PRO A 369 5.79 -10.36 -0.21
C PRO A 369 5.61 -11.73 -0.88
N LEU A 370 4.83 -12.64 -0.27
CA LEU A 370 4.66 -14.01 -0.77
C LEU A 370 4.00 -14.11 -2.14
N VAL A 371 2.93 -13.33 -2.39
CA VAL A 371 2.24 -13.33 -3.70
C VAL A 371 3.14 -12.82 -4.82
N PHE A 372 4.13 -11.98 -4.50
CA PHE A 372 5.06 -11.41 -5.46
C PHE A 372 6.37 -12.20 -5.61
N LEU A 373 6.76 -12.96 -4.60
CA LEU A 373 7.89 -13.89 -4.67
C LEU A 373 7.57 -15.11 -5.54
N VAL A 374 6.32 -15.58 -5.52
CA VAL A 374 5.87 -16.66 -6.42
C VAL A 374 5.50 -16.05 -7.77
N ASN A 375 6.20 -16.37 -8.86
CA ASN A 375 5.82 -15.96 -10.21
C ASN A 375 5.29 -17.16 -11.01
N LEU A 376 3.97 -17.29 -11.14
CA LEU A 376 3.40 -18.30 -12.05
C LEU A 376 3.39 -17.78 -13.51
N PRO A 377 3.55 -18.68 -14.50
CA PRO A 377 3.40 -18.32 -15.92
C PRO A 377 1.98 -17.83 -16.24
N ARG A 378 1.83 -16.93 -17.21
CA ARG A 378 0.52 -16.42 -17.67
C ARG A 378 -0.44 -17.52 -18.17
N THR A 379 0.11 -18.65 -18.63
CA THR A 379 -0.62 -19.83 -19.10
C THR A 379 -1.11 -20.72 -17.96
N SER A 380 -0.62 -20.53 -16.73
CA SER A 380 -1.07 -21.31 -15.58
C SER A 380 -2.56 -21.05 -15.33
N PRO A 381 -3.39 -22.10 -15.15
CA PRO A 381 -4.80 -21.91 -14.78
C PRO A 381 -4.93 -21.17 -13.43
N TYR A 382 -3.89 -21.20 -12.61
CA TYR A 382 -3.81 -20.52 -11.32
C TYR A 382 -3.21 -19.12 -11.39
N TYR A 383 -2.76 -18.64 -12.56
CA TYR A 383 -2.19 -17.30 -12.71
C TYR A 383 -3.18 -16.22 -12.27
N PHE A 384 -4.43 -16.34 -12.70
CA PHE A 384 -5.49 -15.42 -12.27
C PHE A 384 -5.74 -15.52 -10.76
N ALA A 385 -5.87 -16.73 -10.22
CA ALA A 385 -6.09 -16.97 -8.80
C ALA A 385 -4.95 -16.38 -7.93
N GLN A 386 -3.70 -16.56 -8.36
CA GLN A 386 -2.53 -15.99 -7.70
C GLN A 386 -2.56 -14.47 -7.71
N ARG A 387 -2.90 -13.85 -8.86
CA ARG A 387 -3.02 -12.39 -8.97
C ARG A 387 -4.18 -11.84 -8.13
N MET A 388 -5.21 -12.64 -7.92
CA MET A 388 -6.34 -12.32 -7.05
C MET A 388 -6.05 -12.59 -5.57
N ALA A 389 -5.07 -13.43 -5.24
CA ALA A 389 -4.79 -13.83 -3.85
C ALA A 389 -4.42 -12.64 -2.95
N PHE A 390 -3.60 -11.71 -3.44
CA PHE A 390 -3.24 -10.51 -2.67
C PHE A 390 -4.42 -9.56 -2.42
N PRO A 391 -5.16 -9.06 -3.44
CA PRO A 391 -6.31 -8.20 -3.19
C PRO A 391 -7.39 -8.91 -2.36
N THR A 392 -7.56 -10.22 -2.54
CA THR A 392 -8.47 -11.02 -1.71
C THR A 392 -8.00 -11.10 -0.26
N ALA A 393 -6.71 -11.30 0.00
CA ALA A 393 -6.17 -11.34 1.36
C ALA A 393 -6.19 -9.97 2.05
N LEU A 394 -5.90 -8.88 1.32
CA LEU A 394 -6.06 -7.52 1.81
C LEU A 394 -7.54 -7.23 2.14
N PHE A 395 -8.45 -7.64 1.27
CA PHE A 395 -9.88 -7.46 1.50
C PHE A 395 -10.38 -8.30 2.68
N ALA A 396 -9.96 -9.57 2.76
CA ALA A 396 -10.25 -10.45 3.87
C ALA A 396 -9.69 -9.92 5.19
N SER A 397 -8.57 -9.21 5.19
CA SER A 397 -8.01 -8.60 6.39
C SER A 397 -8.71 -7.32 6.81
N LEU A 398 -9.24 -6.55 5.86
CA LEU A 398 -10.12 -5.42 6.15
C LEU A 398 -11.41 -5.94 6.78
N ILE A 399 -12.00 -7.00 6.21
CA ILE A 399 -13.17 -7.69 6.79
C ILE A 399 -12.82 -8.26 8.16
N LEU A 400 -11.74 -9.05 8.28
CA LEU A 400 -11.32 -9.64 9.55
C LEU A 400 -11.01 -8.55 10.58
N GLY A 401 -10.41 -7.43 10.18
CA GLY A 401 -10.19 -6.26 11.01
C GLY A 401 -11.50 -5.63 11.47
N LEU A 402 -12.52 -5.53 10.61
CA LEU A 402 -13.86 -5.06 10.98
C LEU A 402 -14.58 -6.07 11.91
N VAL A 403 -14.46 -7.37 11.64
CA VAL A 403 -15.01 -8.45 12.47
C VAL A 403 -14.32 -8.47 13.83
N LEU A 404 -13.00 -8.37 13.87
CA LEU A 404 -12.23 -8.29 15.12
C LEU A 404 -12.48 -7.00 15.86
N GLN A 405 -12.70 -5.87 15.18
CA GLN A 405 -13.22 -4.66 15.85
C GLN A 405 -14.57 -4.93 16.51
N ALA A 406 -15.46 -5.67 15.85
CA ALA A 406 -16.74 -6.07 16.43
C ALA A 406 -16.58 -7.03 17.62
N THR A 407 -15.65 -7.99 17.57
CA THR A 407 -15.44 -8.99 18.66
C THR A 407 -14.60 -8.45 19.82
N THR A 408 -13.60 -7.60 19.57
CA THR A 408 -12.80 -6.94 20.62
C THR A 408 -13.62 -5.93 21.39
N LYS A 409 -14.53 -5.19 20.72
CA LYS A 409 -15.57 -4.40 21.40
C LYS A 409 -16.40 -5.28 22.34
N LYS A 410 -16.72 -6.51 21.95
CA LYS A 410 -17.50 -7.48 22.77
C LYS A 410 -16.80 -7.90 24.08
N LYS A 411 -15.47 -7.84 24.16
CA LYS A 411 -14.70 -8.25 25.37
C LYS A 411 -14.40 -7.08 26.32
N SER A 412 -14.26 -5.85 25.81
CA SER A 412 -14.25 -4.62 26.63
C SER A 412 -15.65 -4.28 27.18
N GLN A 413 -16.70 -4.83 26.58
CA GLN A 413 -18.11 -4.67 26.95
C GLN A 413 -18.57 -5.43 28.21
N ALA A 414 -17.68 -6.15 28.89
CA ALA A 414 -18.01 -6.92 30.09
C ALA A 414 -17.83 -6.13 31.40
N THR A 415 -17.31 -4.90 31.35
CA THR A 415 -16.91 -4.16 32.55
C THR A 415 -17.67 -2.83 32.61
N ASN A 416 -18.82 -2.81 33.28
CA ASN A 416 -19.25 -1.71 34.15
C ASN A 416 -20.66 -1.99 34.70
N GLN A 417 -20.74 -2.81 35.76
CA GLN A 417 -21.95 -2.91 36.60
C GLN A 417 -22.38 -1.54 37.16
N ARG A 418 -21.44 -0.58 37.20
CA ARG A 418 -21.63 0.79 37.71
C ARG A 418 -22.83 1.52 37.09
N PHE A 419 -23.15 1.26 35.83
CA PHE A 419 -24.24 1.96 35.12
C PHE A 419 -25.44 1.06 34.79
N ASP A 420 -25.52 -0.13 35.40
CA ASP A 420 -26.61 -1.08 35.16
C ASP A 420 -27.99 -0.47 35.51
N HIS A 421 -28.03 0.41 36.51
CA HIS A 421 -29.24 1.13 36.90
C HIS A 421 -29.79 2.05 35.78
N LEU A 422 -28.94 2.55 34.88
CA LEU A 422 -29.35 3.38 33.74
C LEU A 422 -29.84 2.55 32.54
N VAL A 423 -29.46 1.27 32.46
CA VAL A 423 -29.81 0.39 31.33
C VAL A 423 -31.33 0.21 31.25
N GLY A 424 -32.00 -0.02 32.38
CA GLY A 424 -33.45 -0.21 32.42
C GLY A 424 -34.22 0.99 31.86
N ARG A 425 -33.81 2.22 32.22
CA ARG A 425 -34.40 3.46 31.69
C ARG A 425 -34.27 3.53 30.16
N VAL A 426 -33.06 3.31 29.63
CA VAL A 426 -32.81 3.37 28.19
C VAL A 426 -33.57 2.26 27.45
N GLU A 427 -33.59 1.06 28.01
CA GLU A 427 -34.24 -0.11 27.42
C GLU A 427 -35.75 0.04 27.33
N GLN A 428 -36.42 0.45 28.42
CA GLN A 428 -37.86 0.68 28.43
C GLN A 428 -38.27 1.71 27.37
N ARG A 429 -37.55 2.82 27.26
CA ARG A 429 -37.83 3.88 26.28
C ARG A 429 -37.56 3.43 24.86
N ALA A 430 -36.41 2.77 24.64
CA ALA A 430 -36.08 2.22 23.33
C ALA A 430 -37.12 1.21 22.85
N GLN A 431 -37.63 0.34 23.73
CA GLN A 431 -38.71 -0.61 23.42
C GLN A 431 -40.00 0.11 23.00
N SER A 432 -40.46 1.09 23.79
CA SER A 432 -41.63 1.91 23.46
C SER A 432 -41.53 2.56 22.07
N ILE A 433 -40.36 3.13 21.74
CA ILE A 433 -40.11 3.73 20.43
C ILE A 433 -40.02 2.66 19.34
N GLY A 434 -39.34 1.54 19.62
CA GLY A 434 -39.20 0.41 18.71
C GLY A 434 -40.56 -0.14 18.27
N ASP A 435 -41.49 -0.28 19.21
CA ASP A 435 -42.85 -0.73 18.95
C ASP A 435 -43.60 0.25 18.04
N ARG A 436 -43.53 1.55 18.35
CA ARG A 436 -44.12 2.62 17.51
C ARG A 436 -43.51 2.68 16.10
N MET A 437 -42.24 2.32 15.97
CA MET A 437 -41.53 2.29 14.68
C MET A 437 -41.66 0.97 13.93
N SER A 438 -42.18 -0.08 14.59
CA SER A 438 -42.15 -1.48 14.13
C SER A 438 -40.71 -1.94 13.81
N VAL A 439 -39.78 -1.67 14.71
CA VAL A 439 -38.35 -2.02 14.59
C VAL A 439 -37.91 -2.74 15.85
N SER A 440 -37.28 -3.91 15.69
CA SER A 440 -36.73 -4.63 16.84
C SER A 440 -35.59 -3.86 17.50
N VAL A 441 -35.70 -3.69 18.81
CA VAL A 441 -34.65 -3.05 19.62
C VAL A 441 -33.53 -4.07 19.85
N PRO A 442 -32.28 -3.77 19.42
CA PRO A 442 -31.15 -4.63 19.73
C PRO A 442 -30.78 -4.51 21.22
N LYS A 443 -29.90 -5.39 21.71
CA LYS A 443 -29.48 -5.37 23.11
C LYS A 443 -28.94 -3.98 23.51
N VAL A 444 -29.59 -3.36 24.51
CA VAL A 444 -29.21 -2.04 25.03
C VAL A 444 -27.99 -2.17 25.92
N ARG A 445 -27.08 -1.20 25.83
CA ARG A 445 -25.88 -1.10 26.66
C ARG A 445 -25.57 0.35 26.98
N VAL A 446 -25.29 0.62 28.25
CA VAL A 446 -24.76 1.91 28.69
C VAL A 446 -23.24 1.79 28.87
N THR A 447 -22.45 2.63 28.21
CA THR A 447 -20.99 2.44 28.14
C THR A 447 -20.18 3.75 28.12
N PRO A 448 -19.10 3.87 28.92
CA PRO A 448 -18.27 5.07 28.97
C PRO A 448 -17.27 5.18 27.80
N LEU A 449 -17.47 4.42 26.71
CA LEU A 449 -16.54 4.34 25.56
C LEU A 449 -16.23 5.70 24.91
N LEU A 450 -17.11 6.69 25.06
CA LEU A 450 -16.89 8.04 24.54
C LEU A 450 -16.26 9.01 25.57
N GLN A 451 -15.84 8.56 26.76
CA GLN A 451 -15.08 9.34 27.77
C GLN A 451 -15.70 10.69 28.15
N GLY A 452 -16.73 10.68 29.00
CA GLY A 452 -17.31 11.94 29.49
C GLY A 452 -17.97 12.74 28.37
N GLN A 453 -18.61 12.03 27.44
CA GLN A 453 -19.30 12.60 26.29
C GLN A 453 -20.72 12.05 26.19
N TYR A 454 -21.65 12.84 25.70
CA TYR A 454 -22.94 12.46 25.18
C TYR A 454 -22.78 11.77 23.83
N GLY A 455 -23.25 10.54 23.74
CA GLY A 455 -23.37 9.88 22.45
C GLY A 455 -24.23 8.63 22.52
N ALA A 456 -24.80 8.30 21.36
CA ALA A 456 -25.49 7.05 21.12
C ALA A 456 -25.00 6.46 19.79
N ALA A 457 -25.11 5.14 19.64
CA ALA A 457 -24.80 4.46 18.40
C ALA A 457 -25.57 3.14 18.29
N ILE A 458 -26.15 2.87 17.12
CA ILE A 458 -26.78 1.59 16.82
C ILE A 458 -25.97 0.72 15.86
N SER A 459 -26.06 -0.58 16.08
CA SER A 459 -25.59 -1.64 15.17
C SER A 459 -26.69 -2.68 14.96
N SER A 460 -26.42 -3.74 14.19
CA SER A 460 -27.39 -4.81 14.01
C SER A 460 -27.81 -5.46 15.33
N ASN A 461 -26.88 -5.56 16.29
CA ASN A 461 -27.05 -6.39 17.50
C ASN A 461 -27.01 -5.59 18.80
N GLN A 462 -26.62 -4.32 18.77
CA GLN A 462 -26.51 -3.49 19.98
C GLN A 462 -26.94 -2.04 19.75
N LEU A 463 -27.56 -1.46 20.77
CA LEU A 463 -27.80 -0.02 20.93
C LEU A 463 -26.95 0.45 22.11
N MET A 464 -26.01 1.34 21.85
CA MET A 464 -25.08 1.87 22.84
C MET A 464 -25.44 3.30 23.17
N VAL A 465 -25.47 3.65 24.45
CA VAL A 465 -25.68 5.02 24.94
C VAL A 465 -24.62 5.31 26.00
N THR A 466 -24.14 6.55 26.09
CA THR A 466 -23.18 6.92 27.14
C THR A 466 -23.90 7.15 28.48
N PRO A 467 -23.25 6.85 29.63
CA PRO A 467 -23.84 7.05 30.94
C PRO A 467 -24.33 8.49 31.16
N ALA A 468 -23.51 9.48 30.79
CA ALA A 468 -23.87 10.89 30.88
C ALA A 468 -25.16 11.22 30.11
N MET A 469 -25.34 10.67 28.90
CA MET A 469 -26.55 10.90 28.11
C MET A 469 -27.74 10.18 28.73
N ALA A 470 -27.57 8.92 29.13
CA ALA A 470 -28.62 8.12 29.75
C ALA A 470 -29.12 8.70 31.09
N ASP A 471 -28.29 9.48 31.78
CA ASP A 471 -28.62 10.11 33.06
C ASP A 471 -29.15 11.54 32.88
N ARG A 472 -28.40 12.41 32.18
CA ARG A 472 -28.63 13.87 32.13
C ARG A 472 -29.63 14.35 31.08
N PHE A 473 -30.01 13.50 30.12
CA PHE A 473 -31.02 13.88 29.14
C PHE A 473 -32.40 13.74 29.78
N SER A 474 -33.28 14.70 29.49
CA SER A 474 -34.69 14.54 29.81
C SER A 474 -35.26 13.36 29.02
N ASP A 475 -36.42 12.89 29.47
CA ASP A 475 -37.12 11.78 28.84
C ASP A 475 -37.43 12.03 27.36
N ASP A 476 -37.89 13.23 27.01
CA ASP A 476 -38.17 13.61 25.61
C ASP A 476 -36.89 13.76 24.77
N GLU A 477 -35.81 14.29 25.36
CA GLU A 477 -34.52 14.42 24.68
C GLU A 477 -33.90 13.05 24.39
N LEU A 478 -33.98 12.15 25.37
CA LEU A 478 -33.50 10.77 25.22
C LEU A 478 -34.36 10.03 24.19
N ASP A 479 -35.68 10.22 24.18
CA ASP A 479 -36.56 9.63 23.17
C ASP A 479 -36.19 10.06 21.76
N PHE A 480 -35.88 11.34 21.56
CA PHE A 480 -35.43 11.81 20.26
C PHE A 480 -34.16 11.10 19.79
N ILE A 481 -33.14 10.97 20.66
CA ILE A 481 -31.89 10.28 20.31
C ILE A 481 -32.16 8.79 20.02
N LEU A 482 -32.98 8.13 20.83
CA LEU A 482 -33.32 6.72 20.63
C LEU A 482 -34.12 6.47 19.35
N ALA A 483 -35.08 7.35 19.04
CA ALA A 483 -35.82 7.31 17.78
C ALA A 483 -34.92 7.55 16.57
N HIS A 484 -33.96 8.47 16.70
CA HIS A 484 -32.93 8.70 15.67
C HIS A 484 -32.10 7.42 15.44
N GLU A 485 -31.56 6.81 16.49
CA GLU A 485 -30.79 5.56 16.35
C GLU A 485 -31.62 4.41 15.77
N LEU A 486 -32.87 4.21 16.22
CA LEU A 486 -33.74 3.17 15.66
C LEU A 486 -34.13 3.42 14.20
N ALA A 487 -34.27 4.68 13.78
CA ALA A 487 -34.48 5.05 12.39
C ALA A 487 -33.27 4.71 11.50
N HIS A 488 -32.03 4.79 11.99
CA HIS A 488 -30.86 4.27 11.27
C HIS A 488 -30.94 2.77 11.02
N LYS A 489 -31.43 2.00 12.01
CA LYS A 489 -31.63 0.55 11.88
C LYS A 489 -32.75 0.24 10.89
N LYS A 490 -33.89 0.94 10.96
CA LYS A 490 -35.02 0.78 10.02
C LYS A 490 -34.59 0.99 8.57
N ALA A 491 -33.81 2.04 8.33
CA ALA A 491 -33.34 2.40 6.99
C ALA A 491 -32.15 1.54 6.48
N LYS A 492 -31.65 0.61 7.30
CA LYS A 492 -30.51 -0.28 7.01
C LYS A 492 -29.27 0.50 6.57
N HIS A 493 -28.95 1.59 7.26
CA HIS A 493 -27.82 2.45 6.88
C HIS A 493 -26.47 1.73 6.98
N VAL A 494 -26.18 0.99 8.06
CA VAL A 494 -24.91 0.27 8.22
C VAL A 494 -24.56 -0.66 7.04
N PRO A 495 -25.43 -1.60 6.60
CA PRO A 495 -25.11 -2.46 5.46
C PRO A 495 -25.03 -1.69 4.13
N LYS A 496 -25.85 -0.65 3.91
CA LYS A 496 -25.74 0.23 2.72
C LYS A 496 -24.38 0.93 2.65
N ARG A 497 -23.91 1.45 3.79
CA ARG A 497 -22.60 2.10 3.91
C ARG A 497 -21.46 1.11 3.60
N LEU A 498 -21.55 -0.12 4.11
CA LEU A 498 -20.57 -1.17 3.83
C LEU A 498 -20.56 -1.56 2.35
N PHE A 499 -21.73 -1.73 1.73
CA PHE A 499 -21.84 -2.05 0.30
C PHE A 499 -21.28 -0.93 -0.59
N MET A 500 -21.53 0.34 -0.27
CA MET A 500 -20.99 1.47 -1.02
C MET A 500 -19.47 1.57 -0.90
N ALA A 501 -18.92 1.41 0.30
CA ALA A 501 -17.46 1.36 0.49
C ALA A 501 -16.84 0.19 -0.29
N PHE A 502 -17.50 -0.98 -0.29
CA PHE A 502 -17.11 -2.12 -1.10
C PHE A 502 -17.11 -1.79 -2.59
N ALA A 503 -18.21 -1.23 -3.12
CA ALA A 503 -18.32 -0.91 -4.54
C ALA A 503 -17.24 0.08 -5.01
N ILE A 504 -16.98 1.15 -4.24
CA ILE A 504 -15.99 2.17 -4.59
C ILE A 504 -14.56 1.60 -4.58
N ALA A 505 -14.24 0.65 -3.71
CA ALA A 505 -12.93 0.00 -3.69
C ALA A 505 -12.80 -1.13 -4.72
N PHE A 506 -13.85 -1.95 -4.86
CA PHE A 506 -13.81 -3.20 -5.60
C PHE A 506 -14.00 -3.02 -7.10
N ILE A 507 -14.88 -2.11 -7.55
CA ILE A 507 -15.15 -1.90 -8.99
C ILE A 507 -13.89 -1.39 -9.73
N PRO A 508 -13.16 -0.37 -9.26
CA PRO A 508 -11.92 0.08 -9.91
C PRO A 508 -10.84 -1.00 -9.90
N MET A 509 -10.79 -1.81 -8.85
CA MET A 509 -9.88 -2.96 -8.76
C MET A 509 -10.23 -4.04 -9.80
N LEU A 510 -11.52 -4.37 -9.98
CA LEU A 510 -11.97 -5.31 -11.01
C LEU A 510 -11.65 -4.79 -12.41
N PHE A 511 -11.95 -3.53 -12.68
CA PHE A 511 -11.62 -2.89 -13.96
C PHE A 511 -10.12 -2.93 -14.24
N PHE A 512 -9.31 -2.65 -13.22
CA PHE A 512 -7.86 -2.73 -13.32
C PHE A 512 -7.36 -4.16 -13.60
N VAL A 513 -7.88 -5.16 -12.88
CA VAL A 513 -7.52 -6.58 -13.12
C VAL A 513 -7.93 -7.02 -14.53
N ALA A 514 -9.10 -6.61 -15.01
CA ALA A 514 -9.54 -6.88 -16.37
C ALA A 514 -8.58 -6.25 -17.40
N LEU A 515 -8.15 -5.02 -17.18
CA LEU A 515 -7.17 -4.33 -18.03
C LEU A 515 -5.81 -5.04 -18.04
N MET A 516 -5.35 -5.55 -16.89
CA MET A 516 -4.10 -6.32 -16.76
C MET A 516 -4.15 -7.71 -17.39
N SER A 517 -5.35 -8.28 -17.55
CA SER A 517 -5.53 -9.60 -18.16
C SER A 517 -5.35 -9.59 -19.69
N GLY A 518 -5.18 -8.40 -20.30
CA GLY A 518 -4.71 -8.23 -21.68
C GLY A 518 -5.66 -8.68 -22.79
N LYS A 519 -6.83 -9.25 -22.46
CA LYS A 519 -7.72 -9.87 -23.45
C LYS A 519 -8.74 -8.93 -24.11
N SER A 520 -8.94 -7.70 -23.63
CA SER A 520 -10.14 -6.92 -24.02
C SER A 520 -9.92 -5.47 -24.46
N PHE A 521 -8.75 -4.87 -24.27
CA PHE A 521 -8.58 -3.42 -24.53
C PHE A 521 -7.37 -3.02 -25.37
N GLY A 522 -6.58 -3.96 -25.90
CA GLY A 522 -5.44 -3.64 -26.79
C GLY A 522 -4.27 -2.87 -26.13
N VAL A 523 -4.33 -2.63 -24.81
CA VAL A 523 -3.28 -1.94 -24.05
C VAL A 523 -2.39 -2.98 -23.38
N ASN A 524 -1.15 -3.11 -23.85
CA ASN A 524 -0.15 -4.00 -23.26
C ASN A 524 0.52 -3.29 -22.08
N ILE A 525 -0.13 -3.33 -20.91
CA ILE A 525 0.38 -2.66 -19.70
C ILE A 525 1.53 -3.47 -19.10
N SER A 526 2.66 -2.79 -18.88
CA SER A 526 3.87 -3.37 -18.30
C SER A 526 3.61 -4.04 -16.94
N PRO A 527 4.27 -5.17 -16.62
CA PRO A 527 4.34 -5.77 -15.27
C PRO A 527 4.60 -4.76 -14.14
N THR A 528 5.26 -3.63 -14.43
CA THR A 528 5.52 -2.53 -13.49
C THR A 528 4.27 -1.94 -12.84
N PHE A 529 3.09 -2.17 -13.41
CA PHE A 529 1.80 -1.75 -12.85
C PHE A 529 1.28 -2.65 -11.71
N TYR A 530 1.99 -3.68 -11.26
CA TYR A 530 1.52 -4.51 -10.12
C TYR A 530 1.47 -3.78 -8.77
N LEU A 531 2.05 -2.57 -8.68
CA LEU A 531 1.91 -1.64 -7.56
C LEU A 531 0.53 -0.96 -7.47
N SER A 532 -0.25 -1.04 -8.55
CA SER A 532 -1.42 -0.20 -8.76
C SER A 532 -2.70 -0.59 -8.01
N PRO A 533 -2.98 -1.82 -7.54
CA PRO A 533 -4.26 -2.07 -6.87
C PRO A 533 -4.41 -1.23 -5.60
N PHE A 534 -3.32 -1.08 -4.84
CA PHE A 534 -3.32 -0.21 -3.66
C PHE A 534 -3.47 1.26 -4.04
N LEU A 535 -2.72 1.74 -5.04
CA LEU A 535 -2.81 3.11 -5.51
C LEU A 535 -4.21 3.42 -6.07
N ILE A 536 -4.82 2.50 -6.80
CA ILE A 536 -6.16 2.64 -7.39
C ILE A 536 -7.23 2.61 -6.32
N ILE A 537 -7.16 1.67 -5.36
CA ILE A 537 -8.09 1.67 -4.22
C ILE A 537 -7.93 2.95 -3.42
N PHE A 538 -6.69 3.39 -3.17
CA PHE A 538 -6.41 4.61 -2.44
C PHE A 538 -6.98 5.84 -3.16
N VAL A 539 -6.69 5.99 -4.46
CA VAL A 539 -7.22 7.06 -5.31
C VAL A 539 -8.74 7.00 -5.38
N ALA A 540 -9.33 5.82 -5.58
CA ALA A 540 -10.77 5.64 -5.62
C ALA A 540 -11.45 5.98 -4.30
N MET A 541 -10.85 5.61 -3.17
CA MET A 541 -11.35 5.96 -1.84
C MET A 541 -11.25 7.46 -1.59
N VAL A 542 -10.15 8.10 -1.98
CA VAL A 542 -9.97 9.56 -1.86
C VAL A 542 -10.94 10.31 -2.78
N ALA A 543 -11.05 9.93 -4.05
CA ALA A 543 -11.95 10.53 -5.02
C ALA A 543 -13.43 10.25 -4.71
N GLY A 544 -13.74 9.08 -4.13
CA GLY A 544 -15.08 8.69 -3.72
C GLY A 544 -15.53 9.29 -2.39
N ARG A 545 -14.63 9.90 -1.59
CA ARG A 545 -14.99 10.49 -0.29
C ARG A 545 -16.15 11.49 -0.36
N PRO A 546 -16.20 12.45 -1.30
CA PRO A 546 -17.31 13.40 -1.38
C PRO A 546 -18.66 12.72 -1.60
N LEU A 547 -18.69 11.65 -2.42
CA LEU A 547 -19.90 10.86 -2.67
C LEU A 547 -20.37 10.14 -1.40
N ILE A 548 -19.43 9.50 -0.68
CA ILE A 548 -19.71 8.81 0.59
C ILE A 548 -20.23 9.81 1.63
N SER A 549 -19.54 10.94 1.80
CA SER A 549 -19.91 11.99 2.76
C SER A 549 -21.31 12.55 2.46
N SER A 550 -21.60 12.90 1.21
CA SER A 550 -22.92 13.39 0.81
C SER A 550 -24.04 12.39 1.10
N SER A 551 -23.82 11.11 0.80
CA SER A 551 -24.78 10.03 1.13
C SER A 551 -25.01 9.95 2.64
N TYR A 552 -23.95 10.07 3.45
CA TYR A 552 -24.07 10.00 4.90
C TYR A 552 -24.87 11.18 5.44
N GLN A 553 -24.59 12.40 4.98
CA GLN A 553 -25.33 13.60 5.39
C GLN A 553 -26.83 13.51 5.09
N LYS A 554 -27.19 13.04 3.90
CA LYS A 554 -28.60 12.81 3.52
C LYS A 554 -29.30 11.82 4.46
N ASN A 555 -28.59 10.76 4.85
CA ASN A 555 -29.13 9.77 5.78
C ASN A 555 -29.41 10.38 7.16
N GLU A 556 -28.51 11.19 7.71
CA GLU A 556 -28.72 11.84 9.02
C GLU A 556 -29.96 12.74 9.02
N PHE A 557 -30.14 13.56 7.96
CA PHE A 557 -31.30 14.42 7.84
C PHE A 557 -32.63 13.66 7.74
N ALA A 558 -32.66 12.56 6.99
CA ALA A 558 -33.86 11.73 6.85
C ALA A 558 -34.25 11.05 8.17
N VAL A 559 -33.25 10.68 8.97
CA VAL A 559 -33.42 10.02 10.27
C VAL A 559 -33.88 11.03 11.33
N ASP A 560 -33.29 12.23 11.35
CA ASP A 560 -33.77 13.33 12.19
C ASP A 560 -35.24 13.64 11.92
N GLU A 561 -35.59 13.82 10.65
CA GLU A 561 -36.97 14.08 10.24
C GLU A 561 -37.92 12.95 10.66
N ALA A 562 -37.52 11.69 10.50
CA ALA A 562 -38.31 10.55 10.94
C ALA A 562 -38.54 10.53 12.47
N ALA A 563 -37.50 10.82 13.25
CA ALA A 563 -37.58 10.87 14.71
C ALA A 563 -38.50 12.01 15.18
N VAL A 564 -38.34 13.22 14.63
CA VAL A 564 -39.18 14.37 15.03
C VAL A 564 -40.63 14.15 14.60
N ARG A 565 -40.90 13.61 13.41
CA ARG A 565 -42.27 13.30 12.97
C ARG A 565 -42.93 12.22 13.84
N LEU A 566 -42.18 11.22 14.28
CA LEU A 566 -42.67 10.17 15.18
C LEU A 566 -43.08 10.74 16.54
N LEU A 567 -42.21 11.57 17.12
CA LEU A 567 -42.37 12.10 18.49
C LEU A 567 -43.22 13.37 18.55
N ARG A 568 -43.39 14.08 17.43
CA ARG A 568 -44.09 15.37 17.33
C ARG A 568 -43.53 16.44 18.30
N ASN A 569 -42.24 16.35 18.64
CA ASN A 569 -41.59 17.25 19.59
C ASN A 569 -40.28 17.80 19.00
N LYS A 570 -40.34 18.99 18.39
CA LYS A 570 -39.15 19.67 17.83
C LYS A 570 -38.23 20.21 18.92
N ASP A 571 -38.80 20.70 20.01
CA ASP A 571 -38.04 21.41 21.03
C ASP A 571 -37.11 20.44 21.77
N ALA A 572 -37.58 19.23 22.08
CA ALA A 572 -36.75 18.16 22.62
C ALA A 572 -35.61 17.77 21.67
N ALA A 573 -35.89 17.69 20.36
CA ALA A 573 -34.87 17.40 19.35
C ALA A 573 -33.80 18.50 19.27
N ILE A 574 -34.23 19.76 19.24
CA ILE A 574 -33.33 20.92 19.21
C ILE A 574 -32.51 20.98 20.51
N SER A 575 -33.13 20.76 21.67
CA SER A 575 -32.46 20.74 22.97
C SER A 575 -31.41 19.63 23.04
N ALA A 576 -31.79 18.40 22.67
CA ALA A 576 -30.90 17.25 22.63
C ALA A 576 -29.68 17.49 21.72
N LEU A 577 -29.91 17.94 20.47
CA LEU A 577 -28.82 18.26 19.54
C LEU A 577 -27.98 19.44 20.03
N THR A 578 -28.56 20.41 20.72
CA THR A 578 -27.81 21.54 21.31
C THR A 578 -26.90 21.06 22.44
N LYS A 579 -27.36 20.16 23.32
CA LYS A 579 -26.53 19.53 24.36
C LYS A 579 -25.35 18.77 23.76
N VAL A 580 -25.61 17.97 22.71
CA VAL A 580 -24.55 17.25 21.97
C VAL A 580 -23.62 18.22 21.23
N ALA A 581 -24.14 19.32 20.66
CA ALA A 581 -23.36 20.29 19.90
C ALA A 581 -22.39 21.08 20.79
N ARG A 582 -22.86 21.57 21.94
CA ARG A 582 -22.01 22.26 22.94
C ARG A 582 -20.80 21.42 23.33
N GLN A 583 -20.98 20.11 23.33
CA GLN A 583 -20.00 19.14 23.77
C GLN A 583 -19.02 18.66 22.69
N ASN A 584 -19.37 18.86 21.41
CA ASN A 584 -18.51 18.56 20.25
C ASN A 584 -17.88 19.82 19.63
N GLY A 585 -17.84 20.92 20.40
CA GLY A 585 -17.35 22.24 19.99
C GLY A 585 -15.84 22.29 19.74
N LEU A 586 -15.35 21.54 18.76
CA LEU A 586 -14.06 21.78 18.11
C LEU A 586 -14.31 22.74 16.93
N PRO A 587 -14.03 24.05 17.06
CA PRO A 587 -14.10 24.98 15.94
C PRO A 587 -12.91 24.65 15.05
N GLY A 588 -13.13 24.05 13.88
CA GLY A 588 -12.08 23.96 12.88
C GLY A 588 -11.96 22.67 12.07
N PHE A 589 -12.10 21.51 12.71
CA PHE A 589 -12.26 20.24 11.99
C PHE A 589 -13.66 20.12 11.37
N ASN A 590 -14.63 20.85 11.94
CA ASN A 590 -16.05 20.76 11.61
C ASN A 590 -16.54 21.58 10.39
N ASP A 591 -15.66 22.38 9.77
CA ASP A 591 -16.05 23.29 8.69
C ASP A 591 -15.64 22.84 7.28
N VAL A 592 -15.08 21.63 7.14
CA VAL A 592 -14.78 21.02 5.85
C VAL A 592 -15.84 19.96 5.55
N ASP A 593 -17.01 20.42 5.10
CA ASP A 593 -18.23 19.63 4.88
C ASP A 593 -17.99 18.32 4.09
N PHE A 594 -17.11 18.34 3.08
CA PHE A 594 -16.85 17.17 2.23
C PHE A 594 -15.93 16.11 2.87
N MET A 595 -15.25 16.44 3.98
CA MET A 595 -14.38 15.53 4.72
C MET A 595 -15.08 14.94 5.95
N GLN A 596 -16.23 15.48 6.35
CA GLN A 596 -17.01 15.01 7.49
C GLN A 596 -17.93 13.86 7.12
N SER A 597 -18.09 12.89 8.02
CA SER A 597 -19.06 11.79 7.86
C SER A 597 -20.48 12.18 8.29
N HIS A 598 -20.67 13.31 8.96
CA HIS A 598 -21.97 13.82 9.42
C HIS A 598 -22.10 15.32 9.10
N PRO A 599 -23.31 15.85 8.88
CA PRO A 599 -23.53 17.27 8.74
C PRO A 599 -23.35 17.96 10.09
N THR A 600 -23.01 19.24 10.09
CA THR A 600 -22.87 20.01 11.34
C THR A 600 -24.19 20.01 12.13
N MET A 601 -24.09 20.03 13.46
CA MET A 601 -25.29 20.05 14.32
C MET A 601 -26.17 21.29 14.04
N VAL A 602 -25.57 22.42 13.67
CA VAL A 602 -26.28 23.64 13.26
C VAL A 602 -27.20 23.36 12.06
N LYS A 603 -26.69 22.73 10.99
CA LYS A 603 -27.49 22.38 9.81
C LYS A 603 -28.62 21.40 10.14
N ARG A 604 -28.39 20.45 11.07
CA ARG A 604 -29.43 19.52 11.54
C ARG A 604 -30.54 20.28 12.28
N ILE A 605 -30.18 21.17 13.21
CA ILE A 605 -31.11 22.01 13.96
C ILE A 605 -31.93 22.93 13.03
N GLU A 606 -31.27 23.60 12.09
CA GLU A 606 -31.94 24.46 11.09
C GLU A 606 -32.98 23.67 10.28
N ARG A 607 -32.60 22.47 9.82
CA ARG A 607 -33.51 21.62 9.06
C ARG A 607 -34.69 21.14 9.91
N ILE A 608 -34.47 20.78 11.17
CA ILE A 608 -35.55 20.40 12.10
C ILE A 608 -36.51 21.57 12.34
N ARG A 609 -36.00 22.79 12.52
CA ARG A 609 -36.82 24.00 12.66
C ARG A 609 -37.75 24.19 11.46
N ALA A 610 -37.24 23.95 10.25
CA ALA A 610 -37.96 24.10 9.00
C ALA A 610 -38.99 22.99 8.68
N LEU A 611 -39.06 21.89 9.45
CA LEU A 611 -40.03 20.82 9.21
C LEU A 611 -41.47 21.33 9.43
N ALA A 612 -42.42 21.01 8.55
CA ALA A 612 -43.84 21.16 8.86
C ALA A 612 -44.32 19.87 9.56
N ILE A 613 -44.72 19.98 10.83
CA ILE A 613 -45.04 18.83 11.70
C ILE A 613 -46.44 19.00 12.27
#